data_AF-A0A224XVY1-F1
#
_entry.id   AF-A0A224XVY1-F1
#
_cell.length_a   1.000
_cell.length_b   1.000
_cell.length_c   1.000
_cell.angle_alpha   90.00
_cell.angle_beta   90.00
_cell.angle_gamma   90.00
#
_symmetry.space_group_name_H-M   'P 1'
#
loop_
_entity.id
_entity.type
_entity.pdbx_description
1 polymer ?
#
loop_
_entity_poly.entity_id
_entity_poly.type
_entity_poly.pdbx_seq_one_letter_code
_entity_poly.pdbx_strand_id
1 'polypeptide(L)'
;EVVAVFGSMQMAASRLINLQHHRIAQCRTVQINIIGEEGVPIQVDGEAWVQPPGMIRIIHKNKMRMLSRNRALEMSLRSWQEKQRLGKSRSQLSHSLSQNEIQIAIPFVEATNNLVKCVKELIKHPVGLELYELANRTSSNLEKINLCGKIQQGPELRQLLTSLVNSARELHDQTCALLKENAKIMQLEPAAESHLNIALSMLELELRKCHFPDNGQSLVYFQFASEQDRKGKSGKLSWLKFRRDKPEKADSPKGISGDVKQWGVEE
;
A
#
# COMPACT_ATOMS: atom_id res chain seq x y z
N GLU A 1 21.25 -46.37 -18.60
CA GLU A 1 20.75 -47.35 -19.57
C GLU A 1 21.08 -46.87 -20.96
N VAL A 2 21.24 -47.76 -21.93
CA VAL A 2 21.55 -47.42 -23.32
C VAL A 2 20.38 -47.83 -24.19
N VAL A 3 19.88 -46.89 -24.97
CA VAL A 3 18.71 -47.03 -25.81
C VAL A 3 19.05 -46.57 -27.21
N ALA A 4 18.66 -47.34 -28.23
CA ALA A 4 18.67 -46.88 -29.61
C ALA A 4 17.32 -46.30 -30.00
N VAL A 5 17.39 -45.31 -30.89
CA VAL A 5 16.24 -44.66 -31.50
C VAL A 5 16.53 -44.57 -33.00
N PHE A 6 15.66 -45.13 -33.82
CA PHE A 6 15.78 -45.18 -35.27
C PHE A 6 14.98 -44.01 -35.87
N GLY A 7 15.62 -42.85 -35.94
CA GLY A 7 15.07 -41.65 -36.59
C GLY A 7 14.47 -40.60 -35.65
N SER A 8 14.30 -39.40 -36.19
CA SER A 8 13.85 -38.21 -35.47
C SER A 8 12.40 -38.33 -34.96
N MET A 9 11.52 -38.97 -35.74
CA MET A 9 10.12 -39.20 -35.35
C MET A 9 10.02 -40.11 -34.12
N GLN A 10 10.82 -41.19 -34.07
CA GLN A 10 10.86 -42.07 -32.90
C GLN A 10 11.47 -41.34 -31.69
N MET A 11 12.45 -40.44 -31.90
CA MET A 11 13.04 -39.63 -30.84
C MET A 11 12.01 -38.71 -30.19
N ALA A 12 11.22 -37.99 -31.00
CA ALA A 12 10.18 -37.10 -30.52
C ALA A 12 9.02 -37.87 -29.85
N ALA A 13 8.52 -38.91 -30.51
CA ALA A 13 7.41 -39.70 -30.01
C ALA A 13 7.76 -40.40 -28.69
N SER A 14 9.01 -40.81 -28.49
CA SER A 14 9.44 -41.50 -27.28
C SER A 14 9.51 -40.63 -26.01
N ARG A 15 9.48 -39.29 -26.17
CA ARG A 15 9.37 -38.34 -25.05
C ARG A 15 7.91 -37.95 -24.74
N LEU A 16 7.05 -38.02 -25.75
CA LEU A 16 5.65 -37.56 -25.69
C LEU A 16 4.66 -38.70 -25.42
N ILE A 17 4.99 -39.91 -25.84
CA ILE A 17 4.20 -41.12 -25.70
C ILE A 17 5.18 -42.18 -25.19
N ASN A 18 4.79 -42.95 -24.18
CA ASN A 18 5.64 -43.96 -23.54
C ASN A 18 5.89 -45.18 -24.45
N LEU A 19 6.38 -44.93 -25.66
CA LEU A 19 6.74 -45.92 -26.65
C LEU A 19 7.90 -46.73 -26.11
N GLN A 20 7.82 -48.05 -26.27
CA GLN A 20 8.89 -48.94 -25.84
C GLN A 20 10.18 -48.61 -26.61
N HIS A 21 11.14 -48.07 -25.89
CA HIS A 21 12.49 -47.86 -26.37
C HIS A 21 13.22 -49.19 -26.58
N HIS A 22 13.99 -49.31 -27.66
CA HIS A 22 14.88 -50.45 -27.85
C HIS A 22 16.07 -50.31 -26.90
N ARG A 23 15.92 -50.85 -25.69
CA ARG A 23 16.98 -50.91 -24.68
C ARG A 23 18.04 -51.90 -25.13
N ILE A 24 19.23 -51.38 -25.43
CA ILE A 24 20.38 -52.16 -25.89
C ILE A 24 21.13 -52.75 -24.70
N ALA A 25 21.35 -51.96 -23.65
CA ALA A 25 22.16 -52.38 -22.52
C ALA A 25 21.89 -51.60 -21.23
N GLN A 26 22.26 -52.19 -20.10
CA GLN A 26 22.45 -51.50 -18.83
C GLN A 26 23.83 -51.83 -18.31
N CYS A 27 24.73 -50.86 -18.38
CA CYS A 27 26.13 -51.01 -18.01
C CYS A 27 26.65 -49.76 -17.31
N ARG A 28 27.79 -49.90 -16.62
CA ARG A 28 28.50 -48.76 -16.01
C ARG A 28 29.41 -48.04 -17.00
N THR A 29 29.87 -48.72 -18.04
CA THR A 29 30.75 -48.16 -19.07
C THR A 29 30.19 -48.50 -20.43
N VAL A 30 30.14 -47.52 -21.32
CA VAL A 30 29.78 -47.66 -22.74
C VAL A 30 30.96 -47.12 -23.54
N GLN A 31 31.36 -47.85 -24.57
CA GLN A 31 32.33 -47.38 -25.55
C GLN A 31 31.68 -47.38 -26.93
N ILE A 32 31.74 -46.23 -27.60
CA ILE A 32 31.20 -46.01 -28.94
C ILE A 32 32.41 -45.75 -29.84
N ASN A 33 32.65 -46.64 -30.79
CA ASN A 33 33.71 -46.48 -31.78
C ASN A 33 33.07 -45.95 -33.07
N ILE A 34 33.48 -44.76 -33.48
CA ILE A 34 33.03 -44.12 -34.73
C ILE A 34 34.11 -44.41 -35.76
N ILE A 35 33.78 -45.29 -36.69
CA ILE A 35 34.65 -45.75 -37.76
C ILE A 35 34.14 -45.13 -39.07
N GLY A 36 35.04 -44.61 -39.91
CA GLY A 36 34.72 -43.93 -41.16
C GLY A 36 35.56 -42.67 -41.35
N GLU A 37 35.34 -41.95 -42.45
CA GLU A 37 35.96 -40.65 -42.74
C GLU A 37 35.03 -39.47 -42.38
N GLU A 38 33.72 -39.73 -42.31
CA GLU A 38 32.69 -38.73 -42.01
C GLU A 38 32.39 -38.67 -40.51
N GLY A 39 32.23 -37.46 -39.97
CA GLY A 39 31.90 -37.25 -38.57
C GLY A 39 30.42 -37.53 -38.26
N VAL A 40 30.13 -37.94 -37.03
CA VAL A 40 28.77 -38.26 -36.55
C VAL A 40 28.21 -37.08 -35.75
N PRO A 41 26.98 -36.61 -36.00
CA PRO A 41 26.36 -35.56 -35.19
C PRO A 41 26.04 -36.09 -33.78
N ILE A 42 26.47 -35.36 -32.76
CA ILE A 42 26.27 -35.67 -31.34
C ILE A 42 25.64 -34.46 -30.64
N GLN A 43 24.76 -34.73 -29.68
CA GLN A 43 24.20 -33.72 -28.78
C GLN A 43 24.25 -34.21 -27.33
N VAL A 44 24.86 -33.41 -26.44
CA VAL A 44 24.92 -33.68 -25.00
C VAL A 44 24.48 -32.42 -24.25
N ASP A 45 23.50 -32.57 -23.35
CA ASP A 45 22.97 -31.49 -22.51
C ASP A 45 22.56 -30.21 -23.27
N GLY A 46 22.17 -30.34 -24.54
CA GLY A 46 21.76 -29.23 -25.40
C GLY A 46 22.86 -28.71 -26.33
N GLU A 47 24.12 -29.04 -26.07
CA GLU A 47 25.25 -28.69 -26.93
C GLU A 47 25.41 -29.72 -28.04
N ALA A 48 25.45 -29.27 -29.30
CA ALA A 48 25.58 -30.13 -30.47
C ALA A 48 26.92 -29.92 -31.18
N TRP A 49 27.57 -31.00 -31.59
CA TRP A 49 28.81 -30.98 -32.37
C TRP A 49 28.90 -32.16 -33.33
N VAL A 50 29.74 -32.06 -34.34
CA VAL A 50 30.09 -33.19 -35.22
C VAL A 50 31.33 -33.87 -34.66
N GLN A 51 31.18 -35.12 -34.23
CA GLN A 51 32.26 -35.91 -33.68
C GLN A 51 33.07 -36.55 -34.81
N PRO A 52 34.36 -36.23 -34.95
CA PRO A 52 35.23 -36.91 -35.92
C PRO A 52 35.44 -38.39 -35.56
N PRO A 53 35.89 -39.21 -36.52
CA PRO A 53 36.22 -40.62 -36.31
C PRO A 53 37.13 -40.81 -35.09
N GLY A 54 36.82 -41.82 -34.27
CA GLY A 54 37.48 -42.02 -32.99
C GLY A 54 36.64 -42.80 -31.99
N MET A 55 36.96 -42.67 -30.71
CA MET A 55 36.33 -43.43 -29.64
C MET A 55 35.76 -42.50 -28.56
N ILE A 56 34.48 -42.69 -28.24
CA ILE A 56 33.82 -42.05 -27.11
C ILE A 56 33.61 -43.10 -26.02
N ARG A 57 34.04 -42.78 -24.80
CA ARG A 57 33.83 -43.63 -23.63
C ARG A 57 33.03 -42.90 -22.57
N ILE A 58 31.82 -43.40 -22.31
CA ILE A 58 30.92 -42.90 -21.27
C ILE A 58 31.05 -43.81 -20.05
N ILE A 59 31.40 -43.24 -18.89
CA ILE A 59 31.59 -43.98 -17.64
C ILE A 59 30.62 -43.40 -16.59
N HIS A 60 29.67 -44.21 -16.16
CA HIS A 60 28.77 -43.88 -15.07
C HIS A 60 29.51 -43.97 -13.73
N LYS A 61 29.88 -42.81 -13.18
CA LYS A 61 30.62 -42.69 -11.91
C LYS A 61 29.74 -42.80 -10.66
N ASN A 62 28.42 -43.00 -10.81
CA ASN A 62 27.43 -43.01 -9.72
C ASN A 62 27.52 -41.79 -8.79
N LYS A 63 28.00 -40.67 -9.32
CA LYS A 63 28.21 -39.41 -8.62
C LYS A 63 27.87 -38.28 -9.58
N MET A 64 26.92 -37.44 -9.20
CA MET A 64 26.58 -36.21 -9.90
C MET A 64 27.14 -35.03 -9.10
N ARG A 65 27.94 -34.18 -9.74
CA ARG A 65 28.34 -32.90 -9.14
C ARG A 65 27.23 -31.91 -9.45
N MET A 66 26.40 -31.65 -8.45
CA MET A 66 25.42 -30.56 -8.53
C MET A 66 26.07 -29.29 -8.02
N LEU A 67 25.77 -28.16 -8.66
CA LEU A 67 26.07 -26.86 -8.08
C LEU A 67 25.16 -26.69 -6.86
N SER A 68 25.67 -26.95 -5.66
CA SER A 68 24.87 -26.78 -4.44
C SER A 68 24.71 -25.29 -4.15
N ARG A 69 23.48 -24.82 -3.96
CA ARG A 69 23.19 -23.47 -3.45
C ARG A 69 24.08 -23.20 -2.24
N ASN A 70 24.94 -22.19 -2.33
CA ASN A 70 25.75 -21.77 -1.20
C ASN A 70 24.83 -21.07 -0.20
N ARG A 71 24.42 -21.81 0.85
CA ARG A 71 23.48 -21.32 1.87
C ARG A 71 24.02 -20.09 2.60
N ALA A 72 25.35 -19.97 2.78
CA ALA A 72 25.96 -18.80 3.40
C ALA A 72 25.87 -17.56 2.48
N LEU A 73 26.09 -17.74 1.18
CA LEU A 73 25.90 -16.68 0.18
C LEU A 73 24.44 -16.29 0.06
N GLU A 74 23.52 -17.25 0.14
CA GLU A 74 22.08 -16.99 0.15
C GLU A 74 21.58 -16.32 1.40
N MET A 75 22.07 -16.70 2.57
CA MET A 75 21.78 -15.99 3.81
C MET A 75 22.38 -14.59 3.77
N SER A 76 23.58 -14.41 3.23
CA SER A 76 24.19 -13.09 3.05
C SER A 76 23.42 -12.24 2.05
N LEU A 77 22.97 -12.83 0.94
CA LEU A 77 22.13 -12.17 -0.06
C LEU A 77 20.76 -11.85 0.51
N ARG A 78 20.14 -12.74 1.29
CA ARG A 78 18.87 -12.49 1.98
C ARG A 78 19.02 -11.41 3.02
N SER A 79 20.04 -11.44 3.87
CA SER A 79 20.32 -10.39 4.86
C SER A 79 20.67 -9.06 4.19
N TRP A 80 21.38 -9.08 3.06
CA TRP A 80 21.63 -7.88 2.26
C TRP A 80 20.33 -7.39 1.60
N GLN A 81 19.50 -8.27 1.04
CA GLN A 81 18.18 -7.94 0.48
C GLN A 81 17.19 -7.46 1.55
N GLU A 82 17.27 -7.96 2.78
CA GLU A 82 16.48 -7.56 3.95
C GLU A 82 16.93 -6.19 4.44
N LYS A 83 18.25 -5.96 4.56
CA LYS A 83 18.82 -4.63 4.81
C LYS A 83 18.48 -3.65 3.69
N GLN A 84 18.45 -4.11 2.44
CA GLN A 84 17.97 -3.34 1.30
C GLN A 84 16.45 -3.17 1.32
N ARG A 85 15.62 -4.09 1.84
CA ARG A 85 14.17 -3.90 2.01
C ARG A 85 13.86 -2.89 3.11
N LEU A 86 14.57 -2.98 4.23
CA LEU A 86 14.49 -2.02 5.32
C LEU A 86 15.05 -0.65 4.90
N GLY A 87 16.08 -0.61 4.03
CA GLY A 87 16.58 0.61 3.38
C GLY A 87 15.74 1.14 2.22
N LYS A 88 15.01 0.27 1.49
CA LYS A 88 14.11 0.61 0.37
C LYS A 88 12.73 1.07 0.86
N SER A 89 12.34 0.71 2.09
CA SER A 89 11.25 1.41 2.79
C SER A 89 11.59 2.88 3.05
N ARG A 90 12.87 3.28 2.97
CA ARG A 90 13.33 4.67 3.14
C ARG A 90 13.86 5.36 1.88
N SER A 91 13.86 4.73 0.69
CA SER A 91 14.51 5.36 -0.48
C SER A 91 14.08 4.93 -1.89
N GLN A 92 12.92 4.29 -2.10
CA GLN A 92 12.36 4.20 -3.46
C GLN A 92 11.22 5.20 -3.69
N LEU A 93 11.68 6.32 -4.23
CA LEU A 93 10.99 7.38 -4.98
C LEU A 93 10.02 6.81 -6.03
N SER A 94 8.86 6.31 -5.62
CA SER A 94 7.73 6.21 -6.53
C SER A 94 6.80 7.38 -6.21
N HIS A 95 6.87 8.48 -6.96
CA HIS A 95 5.85 9.55 -6.92
C HIS A 95 4.45 9.02 -7.29
N SER A 96 4.36 7.80 -7.83
CA SER A 96 3.11 7.09 -8.03
C SER A 96 2.48 6.65 -6.71
N LEU A 97 1.17 6.85 -6.59
CA LEU A 97 0.36 6.32 -5.50
C LEU A 97 0.17 4.82 -5.67
N SER A 98 0.30 4.06 -4.58
CA SER A 98 -0.08 2.66 -4.55
C SER A 98 -1.62 2.49 -4.60
N GLN A 99 -2.09 1.33 -5.03
CA GLN A 99 -3.53 1.04 -5.05
C GLN A 99 -4.17 1.15 -3.65
N ASN A 100 -3.44 0.77 -2.60
CA ASN A 100 -3.90 0.92 -1.22
C ASN A 100 -4.01 2.40 -0.80
N GLU A 101 -3.04 3.24 -1.17
CA GLU A 101 -3.13 4.70 -0.93
C GLU A 101 -4.32 5.32 -1.65
N ILE A 102 -4.61 4.92 -2.90
CA ILE A 102 -5.76 5.41 -3.66
C ILE A 102 -7.07 5.07 -2.94
N GLN A 103 -7.21 3.85 -2.40
CA GLN A 103 -8.40 3.45 -1.64
C GLN A 103 -8.60 4.30 -0.37
N ILE A 104 -7.53 4.76 0.27
CA ILE A 104 -7.60 5.64 1.44
C ILE A 104 -7.87 7.10 1.03
N ALA A 105 -7.33 7.53 -0.12
CA ALA A 105 -7.50 8.89 -0.62
C ALA A 105 -8.94 9.17 -1.08
N ILE A 106 -9.69 8.17 -1.57
CA ILE A 106 -11.08 8.35 -2.03
C ILE A 106 -11.99 8.90 -0.92
N PRO A 107 -12.11 8.26 0.26
CA PRO A 107 -12.90 8.81 1.38
C PRO A 107 -12.44 10.19 1.82
N PHE A 108 -11.14 10.47 1.81
CA PHE A 108 -10.60 11.79 2.12
C PHE A 108 -11.09 12.86 1.14
N VAL A 109 -11.04 12.57 -0.16
CA VAL A 109 -11.51 13.50 -1.21
C VAL A 109 -13.01 13.75 -1.08
N GLU A 110 -13.79 12.71 -0.79
CA GLU A 110 -15.24 12.84 -0.53
C GLU A 110 -15.54 13.68 0.71
N ALA A 111 -14.86 13.43 1.83
CA ALA A 111 -15.00 14.21 3.05
C ALA A 111 -14.63 15.69 2.82
N THR A 112 -13.58 15.95 2.05
CA THR A 112 -13.17 17.32 1.68
C THR A 112 -14.22 18.01 0.83
N ASN A 113 -14.78 17.30 -0.17
CA ASN A 113 -15.86 17.82 -1.01
C ASN A 113 -17.11 18.18 -0.19
N ASN A 114 -17.49 17.33 0.76
CA ASN A 114 -18.63 17.57 1.64
C ASN A 114 -18.40 18.77 2.54
N LEU A 115 -17.19 18.94 3.11
CA LEU A 115 -16.86 20.14 3.89
C LEU A 115 -16.93 21.40 3.03
N VAL A 116 -16.36 21.39 1.83
CA VAL A 116 -16.41 22.55 0.91
C VAL A 116 -17.85 22.95 0.59
N LYS A 117 -18.75 21.98 0.37
CA LYS A 117 -20.19 22.27 0.18
C LYS A 117 -20.80 22.94 1.41
N CYS A 118 -20.53 22.42 2.61
CA CYS A 118 -21.05 23.01 3.85
C CYS A 118 -20.51 24.43 4.08
N VAL A 119 -19.22 24.67 3.80
CA VAL A 119 -18.60 26.00 3.94
C VAL A 119 -19.14 26.97 2.87
N LYS A 120 -19.43 26.52 1.64
CA LYS A 120 -20.08 27.36 0.63
C LYS A 120 -21.47 27.82 1.05
N GLU A 121 -22.23 26.98 1.75
CA GLU A 121 -23.49 27.39 2.38
C GLU A 121 -23.25 28.37 3.54
N LEU A 122 -22.18 28.15 4.32
CA LEU A 122 -21.78 29.04 5.42
C LEU A 122 -21.40 30.45 4.95
N ILE A 123 -20.73 30.57 3.81
CA ILE A 123 -20.28 31.87 3.24
C ILE A 123 -21.46 32.76 2.82
N LYS A 124 -22.67 32.20 2.64
CA LYS A 124 -23.89 33.00 2.42
C LYS A 124 -24.21 33.87 3.64
N HIS A 125 -23.66 33.54 4.81
CA HIS A 125 -23.70 34.39 6.01
C HIS A 125 -22.47 35.31 6.07
N PRO A 126 -22.63 36.55 6.58
CA PRO A 126 -21.55 37.55 6.61
C PRO A 126 -20.33 37.08 7.42
N VAL A 127 -20.53 36.23 8.42
CA VAL A 127 -19.45 35.67 9.23
C VAL A 127 -18.57 34.72 8.41
N GLY A 128 -19.11 34.04 7.40
CA GLY A 128 -18.37 33.07 6.61
C GLY A 128 -17.52 33.67 5.48
N LEU A 129 -17.61 34.98 5.22
CA LEU A 129 -16.95 35.64 4.07
C LEU A 129 -15.43 35.46 4.05
N GLU A 130 -14.80 35.41 5.22
CA GLU A 130 -13.35 35.19 5.36
C GLU A 130 -12.88 33.83 4.80
N LEU A 131 -13.78 32.84 4.76
CA LEU A 131 -13.50 31.51 4.23
C LEU A 131 -13.68 31.42 2.71
N TYR A 132 -14.18 32.47 2.03
CA TYR A 132 -14.55 32.42 0.62
C TYR A 132 -13.38 32.05 -0.29
N GLU A 133 -12.25 32.74 -0.17
CA GLU A 133 -11.07 32.50 -1.00
C GLU A 133 -10.49 31.11 -0.76
N LEU A 134 -10.45 30.68 0.51
CA LEU A 134 -9.92 29.37 0.89
C LEU A 134 -10.84 28.22 0.45
N ALA A 135 -12.16 28.39 0.54
CA ALA A 135 -13.14 27.44 0.05
C ALA A 135 -13.07 27.30 -1.48
N ASN A 136 -12.89 28.40 -2.20
CA ASN A 136 -12.69 28.39 -3.65
C ASN A 136 -11.38 27.72 -4.05
N ARG A 137 -10.28 28.04 -3.37
CA ARG A 137 -8.97 27.39 -3.58
C ARG A 137 -9.06 25.88 -3.37
N THR A 138 -9.72 25.45 -2.29
CA THR A 138 -9.93 24.01 -1.99
C THR A 138 -10.83 23.35 -3.02
N SER A 139 -11.89 24.04 -3.48
CA SER A 139 -12.78 23.59 -4.57
C SER A 139 -12.02 23.40 -5.88
N SER A 140 -11.16 24.35 -6.27
CA SER A 140 -10.35 24.23 -7.49
C SER A 140 -9.32 23.11 -7.39
N ASN A 141 -8.77 22.84 -6.20
CA ASN A 141 -7.90 21.69 -5.99
C ASN A 141 -8.67 20.36 -6.11
N LEU A 142 -9.92 20.31 -5.63
CA LEU A 142 -10.83 19.17 -5.78
C LEU A 142 -11.15 18.87 -7.24
N GLU A 143 -11.46 19.89 -8.05
CA GLU A 143 -11.78 19.73 -9.48
C GLU A 143 -10.61 19.16 -10.27
N LYS A 144 -9.37 19.50 -9.89
CA LYS A 144 -8.15 18.92 -10.47
C LYS A 144 -7.98 17.44 -10.10
N ILE A 145 -8.59 16.98 -9.01
CA ILE A 145 -8.56 15.61 -8.49
C ILE A 145 -9.87 14.92 -8.89
N ASN A 146 -10.12 14.81 -10.19
CA ASN A 146 -11.28 14.07 -10.71
C ASN A 146 -11.03 12.55 -10.65
N LEU A 147 -11.21 11.97 -9.47
CA LEU A 147 -11.06 10.52 -9.23
C LEU A 147 -12.24 9.67 -9.75
N CYS A 148 -13.22 10.25 -10.43
CA CYS A 148 -14.39 9.54 -10.97
C CYS A 148 -14.36 9.46 -12.50
N GLY A 149 -13.53 8.58 -13.06
CA GLY A 149 -13.76 8.05 -14.42
C GLY A 149 -12.54 7.82 -15.30
N LYS A 150 -11.47 8.62 -15.16
CA LYS A 150 -10.18 8.38 -15.84
C LYS A 150 -9.06 8.88 -14.95
N ILE A 151 -8.55 8.02 -14.08
CA ILE A 151 -7.35 8.32 -13.30
C ILE A 151 -6.23 8.55 -14.32
N GLN A 152 -5.79 9.80 -14.50
CA GLN A 152 -4.46 10.05 -15.03
C GLN A 152 -3.49 9.53 -13.96
N GLN A 153 -3.11 8.26 -14.09
CA GLN A 153 -2.06 7.64 -13.30
C GLN A 153 -0.73 8.28 -13.73
N GLY A 154 -0.48 9.47 -13.22
CA GLY A 154 0.74 10.23 -13.45
C GLY A 154 1.46 10.54 -12.13
N PRO A 155 2.78 10.81 -12.18
CA PRO A 155 3.56 11.23 -11.01
C PRO A 155 3.05 12.52 -10.34
N GLU A 156 2.21 13.30 -11.02
CA GLU A 156 1.61 14.54 -10.53
C GLU A 156 0.46 14.35 -9.53
N LEU A 157 -0.18 13.16 -9.51
CA LEU A 157 -1.37 12.95 -8.65
C LEU A 157 -1.03 13.10 -7.17
N ARG A 158 0.17 12.69 -6.74
CA ARG A 158 0.61 12.88 -5.35
C ARG A 158 0.81 14.38 -5.03
N GLN A 159 1.31 15.19 -5.96
CA GLN A 159 1.45 16.63 -5.76
C GLN A 159 0.10 17.33 -5.66
N LEU A 160 -0.86 16.94 -6.50
CA LEU A 160 -2.24 17.43 -6.44
C LEU A 160 -2.89 17.08 -5.10
N LEU A 161 -2.81 15.81 -4.66
CA LEU A 161 -3.31 15.39 -3.35
C LEU A 161 -2.63 16.12 -2.20
N THR A 162 -1.32 16.37 -2.30
CA THR A 162 -0.58 17.14 -1.30
C THR A 162 -1.14 18.57 -1.18
N SER A 163 -1.33 19.25 -2.31
CA SER A 163 -1.95 20.58 -2.34
C SER A 163 -3.36 20.55 -1.75
N LEU A 164 -4.16 19.53 -2.07
CA LEU A 164 -5.50 19.38 -1.54
C LEU A 164 -5.49 19.16 -0.02
N VAL A 165 -4.64 18.28 0.50
CA VAL A 165 -4.52 18.02 1.95
C VAL A 165 -4.13 19.29 2.70
N ASN A 166 -3.19 20.08 2.17
CA ASN A 166 -2.80 21.35 2.78
C ASN A 166 -3.98 22.34 2.82
N SER A 167 -4.66 22.56 1.68
CA SER A 167 -5.82 23.46 1.64
C SER A 167 -7.00 22.97 2.48
N ALA A 168 -7.24 21.66 2.52
CA ALA A 168 -8.33 21.06 3.30
C ALA A 168 -8.07 21.16 4.80
N ARG A 169 -6.83 20.96 5.25
CA ARG A 169 -6.42 21.16 6.65
C ARG A 169 -6.59 22.62 7.06
N GLU A 170 -6.12 23.54 6.24
CA GLU A 170 -6.28 24.97 6.48
C GLU A 170 -7.76 25.37 6.55
N LEU A 171 -8.58 24.88 5.61
CA LEU A 171 -10.02 25.13 5.58
C LEU A 171 -10.71 24.59 6.84
N HIS A 172 -10.37 23.38 7.26
CA HIS A 172 -10.87 22.77 8.49
C HIS A 172 -10.54 23.62 9.72
N ASP A 173 -9.27 24.02 9.85
CA ASP A 173 -8.78 24.73 11.03
C ASP A 173 -9.36 26.14 11.11
N GLN A 174 -9.43 26.86 9.99
CA GLN A 174 -10.07 28.18 9.93
C GLN A 174 -11.58 28.10 10.17
N THR A 175 -12.27 27.11 9.60
CA THR A 175 -13.70 26.90 9.88
C THR A 175 -13.93 26.63 11.37
N CYS A 176 -13.08 25.82 12.01
CA CYS A 176 -13.14 25.56 13.45
C CYS A 176 -12.84 26.80 14.30
N ALA A 177 -11.87 27.62 13.90
CA ALA A 177 -11.53 28.86 14.60
C ALA A 177 -12.69 29.85 14.53
N LEU A 178 -13.24 30.05 13.33
CA LEU A 178 -14.37 30.93 13.06
C LEU A 178 -15.61 30.55 13.87
N LEU A 179 -15.93 29.25 13.94
CA LEU A 179 -17.03 28.73 14.74
C LEU A 179 -16.81 28.94 16.25
N LYS A 180 -15.56 28.88 16.73
CA LYS A 180 -15.23 29.13 18.14
C LYS A 180 -15.36 30.61 18.50
N GLU A 181 -14.83 31.49 17.66
CA GLU A 181 -14.83 32.94 17.89
C GLU A 181 -16.25 33.51 17.78
N ASN A 182 -17.03 33.03 16.82
CA ASN A 182 -18.38 33.51 16.54
C ASN A 182 -19.47 32.62 17.14
N ALA A 183 -19.14 31.71 18.07
CA ALA A 183 -20.06 30.74 18.66
C ALA A 183 -21.34 31.36 19.24
N LYS A 184 -21.24 32.60 19.76
CA LYS A 184 -22.31 33.37 20.39
C LYS A 184 -23.13 34.21 19.41
N ILE A 185 -22.58 34.52 18.23
CA ILE A 185 -23.14 35.45 17.25
C ILE A 185 -23.77 34.69 16.07
N MET A 186 -23.17 33.57 15.67
CA MET A 186 -23.73 32.71 14.64
C MET A 186 -24.97 32.01 15.18
N GLN A 187 -26.12 32.24 14.55
CA GLN A 187 -27.31 31.41 14.69
C GLN A 187 -27.52 30.71 13.34
N LEU A 188 -26.92 29.53 13.19
CA LEU A 188 -27.15 28.68 12.05
C LEU A 188 -28.45 27.90 12.24
N GLU A 189 -29.07 27.52 11.13
CA GLU A 189 -30.17 26.57 11.18
C GLU A 189 -29.67 25.23 11.76
N PRO A 190 -30.39 24.59 12.72
CA PRO A 190 -29.89 23.42 13.45
C PRO A 190 -29.47 22.24 12.57
N ALA A 191 -30.15 22.00 11.44
CA ALA A 191 -29.76 20.93 10.52
C ALA A 191 -28.47 21.27 9.74
N ALA A 192 -28.31 22.51 9.28
CA ALA A 192 -27.09 22.98 8.63
C ALA A 192 -25.87 22.93 9.56
N GLU A 193 -26.05 23.30 10.84
CA GLU A 193 -25.01 23.20 11.85
C GLU A 193 -24.61 21.75 12.17
N SER A 194 -25.60 20.86 12.31
CA SER A 194 -25.35 19.43 12.50
C SER A 194 -24.57 18.85 11.32
N HIS A 195 -24.96 19.19 10.09
CA HIS A 195 -24.29 18.74 8.88
C HIS A 195 -22.84 19.24 8.82
N LEU A 196 -22.60 20.52 9.11
CA LEU A 196 -21.24 21.08 9.14
C LEU A 196 -20.36 20.40 10.19
N ASN A 197 -20.90 20.09 11.37
CA ASN A 197 -20.19 19.37 12.43
C ASN A 197 -19.80 17.95 12.00
N ILE A 198 -20.71 17.24 11.33
CA ILE A 198 -20.43 15.90 10.79
C ILE A 198 -19.33 16.01 9.73
N ALA A 199 -19.41 16.97 8.81
CA ALA A 199 -18.42 17.17 7.77
C ALA A 199 -17.02 17.48 8.33
N LEU A 200 -16.92 18.35 9.35
CA LEU A 200 -15.66 18.64 10.05
C LEU A 200 -15.09 17.39 10.74
N SER A 201 -15.94 16.65 11.47
CA SER A 201 -15.53 15.42 12.17
C SER A 201 -15.01 14.35 11.21
N MET A 202 -15.71 14.15 10.09
CA MET A 202 -15.34 13.18 9.07
C MET A 202 -14.02 13.56 8.42
N LEU A 203 -13.82 14.83 8.07
CA LEU A 203 -12.56 15.28 7.50
C LEU A 203 -11.40 15.14 8.51
N GLU A 204 -11.62 15.42 9.80
CA GLU A 204 -10.59 15.22 10.84
C GLU A 204 -10.14 13.76 10.90
N LEU A 205 -11.07 12.81 10.83
CA LEU A 205 -10.76 11.38 10.82
C LEU A 205 -9.92 10.96 9.60
N GLU A 206 -10.24 11.51 8.42
CA GLU A 206 -9.48 11.23 7.20
C GLU A 206 -8.11 11.92 7.19
N LEU A 207 -8.00 13.15 7.73
CA LEU A 207 -6.73 13.87 7.87
C LEU A 207 -5.73 13.13 8.77
N ARG A 208 -6.20 12.36 9.76
CA ARG A 208 -5.33 11.51 10.60
C ARG A 208 -4.66 10.37 9.84
N LYS A 209 -5.19 10.00 8.67
CA LYS A 209 -4.60 8.99 7.78
C LYS A 209 -3.57 9.59 6.81
N CYS A 210 -3.42 10.93 6.82
CA CYS A 210 -2.48 11.67 5.98
C CYS A 210 -1.18 11.96 6.75
N HIS A 211 -0.05 11.49 6.26
CA HIS A 211 1.26 11.69 6.88
C HIS A 211 2.21 12.48 5.97
N PHE A 212 3.00 13.36 6.58
CA PHE A 212 4.10 14.08 5.95
C PHE A 212 5.39 13.57 6.59
N PRO A 213 6.30 12.93 5.84
CA PRO A 213 7.52 12.41 6.41
C PRO A 213 8.48 13.55 6.82
N ASP A 214 9.09 13.44 8.00
CA ASP A 214 10.00 14.44 8.59
C ASP A 214 11.36 14.58 7.85
N ASN A 215 11.52 13.88 6.72
CA ASN A 215 12.75 13.81 5.93
C ASN A 215 12.91 14.98 4.93
N GLY A 216 12.15 16.06 5.09
CA GLY A 216 12.18 17.23 4.20
C GLY A 216 11.41 17.04 2.88
N GLN A 217 10.67 15.94 2.71
CA GLN A 217 9.78 15.77 1.55
C GLN A 217 8.43 16.44 1.84
N SER A 218 8.03 17.41 1.01
CA SER A 218 6.75 18.12 1.14
C SER A 218 5.54 17.33 0.64
N LEU A 219 5.67 16.03 0.33
CA LEU A 219 4.60 15.23 -0.29
C LEU A 219 3.83 14.42 0.75
N VAL A 220 2.52 14.33 0.56
CA VAL A 220 1.62 13.56 1.44
C VAL A 220 1.59 12.08 1.10
N TYR A 221 1.50 11.24 2.13
CA TYR A 221 1.30 9.80 2.05
C TYR A 221 0.05 9.41 2.83
N PHE A 222 -0.68 8.40 2.33
CA PHE A 222 -1.90 7.90 2.96
C PHE A 222 -1.64 6.53 3.59
N GLN A 223 -1.84 6.41 4.90
CA GLN A 223 -1.64 5.16 5.62
C GLN A 223 -2.77 4.93 6.62
N PHE A 224 -3.20 3.68 6.77
CA PHE A 224 -4.10 3.32 7.85
C PHE A 224 -3.41 3.60 9.19
N ALA A 225 -4.10 4.29 10.10
CA ALA A 225 -3.60 4.54 11.43
C ALA A 225 -3.29 3.20 12.12
N SER A 226 -2.01 2.91 12.37
CA SER A 226 -1.63 1.81 13.25
C SER A 226 -2.10 2.11 14.67
N GLU A 227 -2.56 1.09 15.39
CA GLU A 227 -3.20 1.20 16.71
C GLU A 227 -2.37 1.96 17.79
N GLN A 228 -1.08 2.21 17.55
CA GLN A 228 -0.19 2.97 18.43
C GLN A 228 -0.42 4.48 18.46
N ASP A 229 -1.02 5.11 17.42
CA ASP A 229 -1.20 6.57 17.37
C ASP A 229 -2.47 7.09 18.09
N ARG A 230 -3.29 6.18 18.64
CA ARG A 230 -4.51 6.56 19.37
C ARG A 230 -4.26 7.35 20.67
N LYS A 231 -3.01 7.44 21.14
CA LYS A 231 -2.67 8.13 22.41
C LYS A 231 -2.29 9.62 22.26
N GLY A 232 -2.16 10.15 21.03
CA GLY A 232 -1.55 11.47 20.84
C GLY A 232 -2.49 12.68 20.87
N LYS A 233 -3.63 12.63 20.16
CA LYS A 233 -4.44 13.84 19.92
C LYS A 233 -5.92 13.51 19.72
N SER A 234 -6.60 13.08 20.78
CA SER A 234 -8.07 13.13 20.78
C SER A 234 -8.51 14.58 21.01
N GLY A 235 -8.36 15.41 19.98
CA GLY A 235 -8.93 16.75 19.94
C GLY A 235 -10.44 16.64 19.77
N LYS A 236 -11.15 16.23 20.83
CA LYS A 236 -12.61 16.31 20.86
C LYS A 236 -12.99 17.75 20.52
N LEU A 237 -13.71 17.94 19.41
CA LEU A 237 -14.31 19.20 18.95
C LEU A 237 -14.94 19.93 20.14
N SER A 238 -14.18 20.86 20.72
CA SER A 238 -14.49 21.47 22.01
C SER A 238 -15.49 22.61 21.90
N TRP A 239 -15.75 23.12 20.69
CA TRP A 239 -16.56 24.32 20.45
C TRP A 239 -18.05 24.11 20.77
N LEU A 240 -18.60 22.91 20.56
CA LEU A 240 -19.96 22.53 20.98
C LEU A 240 -20.16 22.66 22.50
N LYS A 241 -19.09 22.53 23.31
CA LYS A 241 -19.17 22.79 24.76
C LYS A 241 -19.26 24.27 25.11
N PHE A 242 -18.83 25.18 24.23
CA PHE A 242 -18.91 26.62 24.44
C PHE A 242 -20.29 27.22 24.13
N ARG A 243 -21.17 26.48 23.43
CA ARG A 243 -22.58 26.86 23.24
C ARG A 243 -23.51 26.39 24.36
N ARG A 244 -23.05 25.48 25.22
CA ARG A 244 -23.81 25.02 26.38
C ARG A 244 -23.48 25.91 27.58
N ASP A 245 -23.99 27.13 27.56
CA ASP A 245 -24.02 27.94 28.77
C ASP A 245 -25.07 27.38 29.76
N LYS A 246 -24.73 27.45 31.05
CA LYS A 246 -25.47 26.87 32.18
C LYS A 246 -26.93 27.33 32.23
N PRO A 247 -27.91 26.46 32.55
CA PRO A 247 -29.10 26.94 33.24
C PRO A 247 -28.71 27.34 34.67
N GLU A 248 -29.10 28.56 35.06
CA GLU A 248 -29.00 29.06 36.42
C GLU A 248 -29.75 28.18 37.43
N LYS A 249 -29.32 28.34 38.69
CA LYS A 249 -29.63 27.56 39.89
C LYS A 249 -31.11 27.21 40.09
N ALA A 250 -31.35 25.96 40.47
CA ALA A 250 -32.37 25.59 41.44
C ALA A 250 -31.74 24.70 42.52
N ASP A 251 -32.31 24.80 43.71
CA ASP A 251 -31.75 24.58 45.03
C ASP A 251 -31.64 23.10 45.48
N SER A 252 -30.75 22.83 46.45
CA SER A 252 -30.79 21.69 47.41
C SER A 252 -30.21 20.30 47.00
N PRO A 253 -29.85 19.39 47.95
CA PRO A 253 -28.44 19.18 48.33
C PRO A 253 -27.92 17.71 48.24
N LYS A 254 -26.59 17.61 48.20
CA LYS A 254 -25.67 16.53 48.64
C LYS A 254 -26.25 15.12 48.84
N GLY A 255 -25.84 14.20 47.97
CA GLY A 255 -25.81 12.75 48.22
C GLY A 255 -24.38 12.22 48.04
N ILE A 256 -23.76 11.80 49.14
CA ILE A 256 -22.49 11.08 49.21
C ILE A 256 -22.70 9.67 48.63
N SER A 257 -21.84 9.22 47.72
CA SER A 257 -21.56 7.78 47.62
C SER A 257 -20.15 7.57 47.09
N GLY A 258 -19.34 6.92 47.92
CA GLY A 258 -17.91 6.74 47.77
C GLY A 258 -17.50 5.61 46.84
N ASP A 259 -16.22 5.68 46.48
CA ASP A 259 -15.44 4.65 45.79
C ASP A 259 -15.65 3.26 46.39
N VAL A 260 -16.16 2.33 45.58
CA VAL A 260 -16.14 0.90 45.87
C VAL A 260 -14.75 0.35 45.50
N LYS A 261 -13.90 0.19 46.50
CA LYS A 261 -12.65 -0.57 46.40
C LYS A 261 -12.93 -2.04 46.72
N GLN A 262 -12.56 -2.89 45.76
CA GLN A 262 -12.31 -4.33 45.86
C GLN A 262 -13.48 -5.27 45.48
N TRP A 263 -13.13 -6.24 44.63
CA TRP A 263 -13.94 -7.36 44.17
C TRP A 263 -13.48 -8.64 44.87
N GLY A 264 -14.41 -9.50 45.25
CA GLY A 264 -14.17 -10.86 45.74
C GLY A 264 -15.43 -11.72 45.57
N VAL A 265 -15.24 -13.02 45.39
CA VAL A 265 -16.30 -14.04 45.30
C VAL A 265 -15.90 -15.21 46.20
N GLU A 266 -16.80 -15.60 47.10
CA GLU A 266 -16.93 -16.89 47.83
C GLU A 266 -18.43 -16.95 48.22
N GLU A 267 -19.23 -17.98 47.96
CA GLU A 267 -19.10 -19.33 47.39
C GLU A 267 -20.19 -19.55 46.32
#